data_AF-A0A850ACE3-F1
#
_entry.id   AF-A0A850ACE3-F1
#
_cell.length_a   1.000
_cell.length_b   1.000
_cell.length_c   1.000
_cell.angle_alpha   90.00
_cell.angle_beta   90.00
_cell.angle_gamma   90.00
#
_symmetry.space_group_name_H-M   'P 1'
#
loop_
_entity.id
_entity.type
_entity.pdbx_description
1 polymer ?
#
loop_
_entity_poly.entity_id
_entity_poly.type
_entity_poly.pdbx_seq_one_letter_code
_entity_poly.pdbx_strand_id
1 'polypeptide(L)'
;MSLDDVAKEVGLTHFLKSNVIVVISAGEIGAEARRYANKIMTDSNLSIVMVDRRDLDVIRNKPAHIVDAFNREASHAMTLKKLEI
;
A
#
# COMPACT_ATOMS: atom_id res chain seq x y z
N MET A 1 4.76 4.32 12.21
CA MET A 1 3.46 3.65 12.06
C MET A 1 3.62 2.24 12.57
N SER A 2 2.82 1.86 13.56
CA SER A 2 2.87 0.56 14.23
C SER A 2 1.96 -0.47 13.53
N LEU A 3 2.14 -1.75 13.86
CA LEU A 3 1.26 -2.83 13.39
C LEU A 3 -0.20 -2.59 13.82
N ASP A 4 -0.41 -2.00 14.99
CA ASP A 4 -1.74 -1.70 15.53
C ASP A 4 -2.47 -0.63 14.72
N ASP A 5 -1.73 0.31 14.13
CA ASP A 5 -2.30 1.33 13.23
C ASP A 5 -2.80 0.71 11.92
N VAL A 6 -2.06 -0.29 11.40
CA VAL A 6 -2.42 -1.03 10.19
C VAL A 6 -3.58 -1.98 10.47
N ALA A 7 -3.56 -2.72 11.59
CA ALA A 7 -4.59 -3.68 11.94
C ALA A 7 -5.97 -3.03 12.18
N LYS A 8 -6.01 -1.82 12.75
CA LYS A 8 -7.26 -1.05 12.91
C LYS A 8 -7.90 -0.70 11.56
N GLU A 9 -7.09 -0.26 10.60
CA GLU A 9 -7.55 0.08 9.23
C GLU A 9 -7.94 -1.18 8.44
N VAL A 10 -7.15 -2.26 8.57
CA VAL A 10 -7.36 -3.52 7.84
C VAL A 10 -8.57 -4.29 8.38
N GLY A 11 -8.91 -4.16 9.67
CA GLY A 11 -10.10 -4.78 10.27
C GLY A 11 -11.45 -4.29 9.69
N LEU A 12 -11.48 -3.12 9.04
CA LEU A 12 -12.67 -2.60 8.34
C LEU A 12 -12.83 -3.12 6.91
N THR A 13 -11.84 -3.83 6.37
CA THR A 13 -11.86 -4.30 4.97
C THR A 13 -12.87 -5.42 4.71
N HIS A 14 -13.37 -6.10 5.75
CA HIS A 14 -14.51 -7.00 5.59
C HIS A 14 -15.82 -6.24 5.26
N PHE A 15 -15.83 -4.90 5.37
CA PHE A 15 -16.98 -4.05 5.04
C PHE A 15 -16.80 -3.20 3.76
N LEU A 16 -15.56 -3.04 3.28
CA LEU A 16 -15.26 -2.31 2.07
C LEU A 16 -15.05 -3.30 0.92
N LYS A 17 -15.98 -3.33 -0.05
CA LYS A 17 -15.82 -3.99 -1.36
C LYS A 17 -14.72 -3.30 -2.23
N SER A 18 -13.69 -2.73 -1.60
CA SER A 18 -12.62 -2.00 -2.26
C SER A 18 -11.56 -2.97 -2.72
N ASN A 19 -11.28 -2.98 -4.03
CA ASN A 19 -10.18 -3.77 -4.57
C ASN A 19 -8.81 -3.12 -4.29
N VAL A 20 -8.80 -1.84 -3.90
CA VAL A 20 -7.58 -1.04 -3.70
C VAL A 20 -7.67 -0.28 -2.38
N ILE A 21 -6.60 -0.34 -1.58
CA ILE A 21 -6.42 0.42 -0.35
C ILE A 21 -5.15 1.25 -0.51
N VAL A 22 -5.24 2.56 -0.27
CA VAL A 22 -4.08 3.45 -0.30
C VAL A 22 -3.73 3.86 1.12
N VAL A 23 -2.53 3.48 1.56
CA VAL A 23 -1.98 3.82 2.88
C VAL A 23 -0.98 4.94 2.70
N ILE A 24 -1.24 6.09 3.29
CA ILE A 24 -0.38 7.27 3.21
C ILE A 24 0.20 7.56 4.59
N SER A 25 1.52 7.72 4.68
CA SER A 25 2.20 8.14 5.90
C SER A 25 3.10 9.35 5.66
N ALA A 26 3.02 10.35 6.55
CA ALA A 26 3.97 11.45 6.61
C ALA A 26 5.35 11.03 7.15
N GLY A 27 5.51 9.78 7.57
CA GLY A 27 6.77 9.16 7.99
C GLY A 27 7.15 7.98 7.08
N GLU A 28 8.09 7.15 7.54
CA GLU A 28 8.46 5.92 6.85
C GLU A 28 7.50 4.77 7.19
N ILE A 29 7.19 3.96 6.19
CA ILE A 29 6.45 2.71 6.36
C ILE A 29 7.47 1.60 6.62
N GLY A 30 7.45 1.06 7.84
CA GLY A 30 8.37 0.03 8.30
C GLY A 30 8.24 -1.30 7.55
N ALA A 31 9.32 -2.09 7.59
CA ALA A 31 9.40 -3.38 6.89
C ALA A 31 8.30 -4.37 7.31
N GLU A 32 7.94 -4.40 8.60
CA GLU A 32 6.89 -5.30 9.11
C GLU A 32 5.49 -4.94 8.57
N ALA A 33 5.18 -3.64 8.44
CA ALA A 33 3.94 -3.21 7.82
C ALA A 33 3.89 -3.60 6.33
N ARG A 34 5.01 -3.48 5.61
CA ARG A 34 5.13 -3.94 4.22
C ARG A 34 4.97 -5.44 4.09
N ARG A 35 5.58 -6.23 4.98
CA ARG A 35 5.42 -7.69 5.03
C ARG A 35 3.98 -8.09 5.27
N TYR A 36 3.32 -7.45 6.23
CA TYR A 36 1.91 -7.70 6.51
C TYR A 36 1.02 -7.35 5.31
N ALA A 37 1.21 -6.18 4.70
CA ALA A 37 0.49 -5.78 3.48
C ALA A 37 0.69 -6.78 2.34
N ASN A 38 1.93 -7.24 2.12
CA ASN A 38 2.22 -8.25 1.10
C ASN A 38 1.52 -9.57 1.37
N LYS A 39 1.50 -10.03 2.63
CA LYS A 39 0.75 -11.23 3.01
C LYS A 39 -0.75 -11.10 2.68
N ILE A 40 -1.37 -9.98 3.06
CA ILE A 40 -2.78 -9.73 2.75
C ILE A 40 -3.03 -9.65 1.24
N MET A 41 -2.13 -9.03 0.46
CA MET A 41 -2.25 -8.95 -1.01
C MET A 41 -2.04 -10.30 -1.71
N THR A 42 -1.32 -11.23 -1.10
CA THR A 42 -1.19 -12.62 -1.56
C THR A 42 -2.44 -13.42 -1.22
N ASP A 43 -2.95 -13.28 0.00
CA ASP A 43 -4.08 -14.09 0.50
C ASP A 43 -5.46 -13.54 0.07
N SER A 44 -5.52 -12.44 -0.69
CA SER A 44 -6.78 -11.79 -1.10
C SER A 44 -6.69 -11.02 -2.41
N ASN A 45 -7.84 -10.62 -2.96
CA ASN A 45 -7.90 -9.78 -4.17
C ASN A 45 -7.53 -8.30 -3.93
N LEU A 46 -7.19 -7.92 -2.70
CA LEU A 46 -6.85 -6.55 -2.33
C LEU A 46 -5.52 -6.11 -2.95
N SER A 47 -5.44 -4.84 -3.35
CA SER A 47 -4.21 -4.17 -3.77
C SER A 47 -3.90 -3.07 -2.77
N ILE A 48 -2.84 -3.23 -1.99
CA ILE A 48 -2.43 -2.26 -0.97
C ILE A 48 -1.30 -1.42 -1.55
N VAL A 49 -1.58 -0.14 -1.78
CA VAL A 49 -0.63 0.85 -2.27
C VAL A 49 -0.10 1.63 -1.08
N MET A 50 1.23 1.71 -0.96
CA MET A 50 1.88 2.40 0.15
C MET A 50 2.60 3.66 -0.34
N VAL A 51 2.20 4.82 0.19
CA VAL A 51 2.81 6.13 -0.08
C VAL A 51 3.47 6.63 1.20
N ASP A 52 4.78 6.84 1.17
CA ASP A 52 5.55 7.29 2.34
C ASP A 52 6.11 8.72 2.18
N ARG A 53 6.82 9.20 3.21
CA ARG A 53 7.46 10.53 3.21
C ARG A 53 8.26 10.82 1.94
N ARG A 54 8.96 9.82 1.37
CA ARG A 54 9.79 10.03 0.17
C ARG A 54 8.92 10.36 -1.03
N ASP A 55 7.80 9.67 -1.19
CA ASP A 55 6.82 9.98 -2.24
C ASP A 55 6.22 11.38 -2.03
N LEU A 56 5.83 11.69 -0.78
CA LEU A 56 5.23 12.99 -0.43
C LEU A 56 6.20 14.16 -0.65
N ASP A 57 7.48 13.99 -0.34
CA ASP A 57 8.51 15.02 -0.56
C ASP A 57 8.72 15.30 -2.05
N VAL A 58 8.66 14.27 -2.90
CA VAL A 58 8.73 14.47 -4.35
C VAL A 58 7.43 15.10 -4.87
N ILE A 59 6.27 14.65 -4.41
CA ILE A 59 4.95 15.19 -4.79
C ILE A 59 4.84 16.67 -4.44
N ARG A 60 5.37 17.09 -3.27
CA ARG A 60 5.37 18.50 -2.87
C ARG A 60 6.02 19.41 -3.92
N ASN A 61 7.10 18.94 -4.54
CA ASN A 61 7.85 19.71 -5.55
C ASN A 61 7.37 19.41 -6.99
N LYS A 62 6.75 18.26 -7.21
CA LYS A 62 6.22 17.79 -8.50
C LYS A 62 4.90 17.03 -8.28
N PRO A 63 3.75 17.71 -8.21
CA PRO A 63 2.46 17.06 -7.89
C PRO A 63 2.10 15.90 -8.81
N ALA A 64 2.48 15.95 -10.08
CA ALA A 64 2.26 14.88 -11.06
C ALA A 64 2.96 13.56 -10.70
N HIS A 65 3.97 13.57 -9.82
CA HIS A 65 4.68 12.36 -9.39
C HIS A 65 3.79 11.37 -8.63
N ILE A 66 2.61 11.79 -8.18
CA ILE A 66 1.62 10.88 -7.60
C ILE A 66 1.25 9.73 -8.56
N VAL A 67 1.24 10.00 -9.87
CA VAL A 67 0.97 8.98 -10.90
C VAL A 67 2.08 7.94 -10.94
N ASP A 68 3.34 8.38 -10.84
CA ASP A 68 4.51 7.50 -10.81
C ASP A 68 4.50 6.62 -9.55
N ALA A 69 4.18 7.21 -8.39
CA ALA A 69 4.06 6.49 -7.12
C ALA A 69 2.97 5.40 -7.20
N PHE A 70 1.77 5.74 -7.70
CA PHE A 70 0.71 4.76 -7.87
C PHE A 70 1.06 3.66 -8.87
N ASN A 71 1.69 3.99 -10.00
CA ASN A 71 2.09 2.99 -10.99
C ASN A 71 3.13 2.00 -10.44
N ARG A 72 4.08 2.48 -9.62
CA ARG A 72 5.09 1.64 -8.95
C ARG A 72 4.42 0.65 -7.99
N GLU A 73 3.54 1.14 -7.12
CA GLU A 73 2.85 0.32 -6.13
C GLU A 73 1.86 -0.66 -6.78
N ALA A 74 1.14 -0.24 -7.82
CA ALA A 74 0.27 -1.13 -8.61
C ALA A 74 1.07 -2.24 -9.30
N SER A 75 2.23 -1.92 -9.89
CA SER A 75 3.11 -2.92 -10.52
C SER A 75 3.64 -3.94 -9.51
N HIS A 76 3.97 -3.47 -8.30
CA HIS A 76 4.40 -4.35 -7.21
C HIS A 76 3.28 -5.32 -6.80
N ALA A 77 2.08 -4.79 -6.55
CA ALA A 77 0.91 -5.60 -6.21
C ALA A 77 0.56 -6.62 -7.30
N MET A 78 0.61 -6.22 -8.58
CA MET A 78 0.40 -7.14 -9.71
C MET A 78 1.46 -8.25 -9.79
N THR A 79 2.70 -7.95 -9.43
CA THR A 79 3.79 -8.94 -9.44
C THR A 79 3.59 -9.99 -8.35
N LEU A 80 3.19 -9.57 -7.15
CA LEU A 80 2.89 -10.48 -6.04
C LEU A 80 1.75 -11.45 -6.39
N LYS A 81 0.74 -10.97 -7.13
CA LYS A 81 -0.41 -11.77 -7.56
C LYS A 81 -0.14 -12.74 -8.72
N LYS A 82 0.99 -12.61 -9.42
CA LYS A 82 1.34 -13.50 -10.54
C LYS A 82 1.98 -14.83 -10.11
N LEU A 83 2.42 -14.93 -8.85
CA LEU A 83 3.15 -16.10 -8.34
C LEU A 83 2.21 -17.27 -7.94
N GLU A 84 0.92 -17.19 -8.24
CA GLU A 84 -0.07 -18.26 -8.06
C GLU A 84 -0.35 -19.06 -9.36
N ILE A 85 0.70 -19.53 -10.04
CA ILE A 85 0.56 -20.49 -11.16
C ILE A 85 1.41 -21.73 -10.89
#